data_AF-A0A135VMM2-F1
#
_entry.id   AF-A0A135VMM2-F1
#
_cell.length_a   1.000
_cell.length_b   1.000
_cell.length_c   1.000
_cell.angle_alpha   90.00
_cell.angle_beta   90.00
_cell.angle_gamma   90.00
#
_symmetry.space_group_name_H-M   'P 1'
#
loop_
_entity.id
_entity.type
_entity.pdbx_description
1 polymer ?
#
loop_
_entity_poly.entity_id
_entity_poly.type
_entity_poly.pdbx_seq_one_letter_code
_entity_poly.pdbx_strand_id
1 'polypeptide(L)'
;MPIHIRSVLEPLSVASIIAIIDLFIAMLLTIVDPTVSLFLTASAYLFLEFGVMLILGACFMSRQPLDVDKRFDKEGLPVRSWIWAIRGKKVLVASVFVLMFAFFISSLGMLF
;
A
#
# COMPACT_ATOMS: atom_id res chain seq x y z
N MET A 1 -4.70 3.12 -22.30
CA MET A 1 -3.54 2.51 -21.61
C MET A 1 -3.86 1.04 -21.37
N PRO A 2 -2.97 0.08 -21.67
CA PRO A 2 -3.26 -1.35 -21.54
C PRO A 2 -3.55 -1.74 -20.09
N ILE A 3 -4.47 -2.69 -19.90
CA ILE A 3 -5.06 -3.08 -18.60
C ILE A 3 -3.99 -3.51 -17.58
N HIS A 4 -2.93 -4.17 -18.05
CA HIS A 4 -1.81 -4.59 -17.20
C HIS A 4 -1.07 -3.41 -16.56
N ILE A 5 -0.82 -2.34 -17.32
CA ILE A 5 -0.10 -1.16 -16.80
C ILE A 5 -0.92 -0.46 -15.73
N ARG A 6 -2.24 -0.34 -15.95
CA ARG A 6 -3.16 0.27 -14.98
C ARG A 6 -3.20 -0.48 -13.64
N SER A 7 -3.08 -1.81 -13.68
CA SER A 7 -3.09 -2.65 -12.46
C SER A 7 -1.89 -2.44 -11.55
N VAL A 8 -0.78 -1.88 -12.08
CA VAL A 8 0.44 -1.57 -11.32
C VAL A 8 0.51 -0.08 -10.99
N LEU A 9 0.13 0.79 -11.93
CA LEU A 9 0.17 2.24 -11.75
C LEU A 9 -0.75 2.72 -10.61
N GLU A 10 -1.95 2.15 -10.49
CA GLU A 10 -2.90 2.55 -9.44
C GLU A 10 -2.37 2.24 -8.03
N PRO A 11 -1.88 1.02 -7.71
CA PRO A 11 -1.22 0.75 -6.44
C PRO A 11 0.01 1.62 -6.18
N LEU A 12 0.83 1.84 -7.21
CA LEU A 12 2.01 2.68 -7.10
C LEU A 12 1.65 4.12 -6.74
N SER A 13 0.64 4.71 -7.40
CA SER A 13 0.20 6.07 -7.10
C SER A 13 -0.30 6.22 -5.68
N VAL A 14 -1.04 5.22 -5.17
CA VAL A 14 -1.51 5.21 -3.77
C VAL A 14 -0.31 5.15 -2.82
N ALA A 15 0.64 4.25 -3.06
CA ALA A 15 1.84 4.12 -2.24
C ALA A 15 2.69 5.41 -2.24
N SER A 16 2.81 6.09 -3.38
CA SER A 16 3.52 7.36 -3.47
C SER A 16 2.84 8.48 -2.67
N ILE A 17 1.50 8.55 -2.70
CA ILE A 17 0.75 9.53 -1.90
C ILE A 17 0.99 9.29 -0.41
N ILE A 18 0.94 8.03 0.01
CA ILE A 18 1.22 7.62 1.39
C ILE A 18 2.64 8.06 1.81
N ALA A 19 3.66 7.75 1.00
CA ALA A 19 5.04 8.17 1.26
C ALA A 19 5.22 9.68 1.37
N ILE A 20 4.52 10.46 0.54
CA ILE A 20 4.55 11.93 0.59
C ILE A 20 3.92 12.44 1.89
N ILE A 21 2.80 11.86 2.33
CA ILE A 21 2.13 12.24 3.58
C ILE A 21 3.07 11.97 4.76
N ASP A 22 3.71 10.81 4.81
CA ASP A 22 4.64 10.45 5.89
C ASP A 22 5.87 11.36 5.93
N LEU A 23 6.43 11.70 4.76
CA LEU A 23 7.52 12.67 4.67
C LEU A 23 7.10 14.05 5.17
N PHE A 24 5.88 14.49 4.84
CA PHE A 24 5.36 15.77 5.29
C PHE A 24 5.13 15.80 6.80
N ILE A 25 4.58 14.72 7.37
CA ILE A 25 4.41 14.58 8.82
C ILE A 25 5.77 14.58 9.52
N ALA A 26 6.74 13.80 9.04
CA ALA A 26 8.09 13.76 9.60
C ALA A 26 8.79 15.12 9.51
N MET A 27 8.58 15.86 8.43
CA MET A 27 9.09 17.22 8.27
C MET A 27 8.51 18.17 9.33
N LEU A 28 7.19 18.13 9.56
CA LEU A 28 6.55 18.93 10.60
C LEU A 28 7.10 18.60 12.00
N LEU A 29 7.30 17.31 12.31
CA LEU A 29 7.88 16.89 13.58
C LEU A 29 9.32 17.39 13.76
N THR A 30 10.13 17.32 12.70
CA THR A 30 11.53 17.78 12.72
C THR A 30 11.64 19.29 12.91
N ILE A 31 10.65 20.06 12.42
CA ILE A 31 10.58 21.52 12.65
C ILE A 31 10.30 21.82 14.13
N VAL A 32 9.45 21.02 14.78
CA VAL A 32 9.10 21.18 16.19
C VAL A 32 10.22 20.70 17.11
N ASP A 33 10.85 19.58 16.78
CA ASP A 33 11.97 18.99 17.50
C ASP A 33 13.11 18.62 16.54
N PRO A 34 14.16 19.47 16.45
CA PRO A 34 15.29 19.24 15.55
C PRO A 34 16.14 18.01 15.89
N THR A 35 15.93 17.39 17.06
CA THR A 35 16.66 16.16 17.44
C THR A 35 16.09 14.92 16.75
N VAL A 36 14.88 15.01 16.19
CA VAL A 36 14.22 13.92 15.47
C VAL A 36 14.75 13.83 14.04
N SER A 37 15.16 12.63 13.63
CA SER A 37 15.57 12.39 12.24
C SER A 37 14.35 12.29 11.32
N LEU A 38 14.30 13.16 10.31
CA LEU A 38 13.23 13.21 9.30
C LEU A 38 13.09 11.87 8.57
N PHE A 39 14.20 11.34 8.02
CA PHE A 39 14.18 10.13 7.22
C PHE A 39 13.86 8.88 8.05
N LEU A 40 14.44 8.79 9.26
CA LEU A 40 14.18 7.65 10.13
C LEU A 40 12.70 7.62 10.56
N THR A 41 12.14 8.77 10.92
CA THR A 41 10.74 8.91 11.35
C THR A 41 9.77 8.59 10.21
N ALA A 42 10.00 9.16 9.02
CA ALA A 42 9.18 8.85 7.83
C ALA A 42 9.22 7.36 7.48
N SER A 43 10.42 6.74 7.54
CA SER A 43 10.54 5.30 7.26
C SER A 43 9.81 4.43 8.29
N ALA A 44 9.80 4.83 9.57
CA ALA A 44 9.11 4.11 10.62
C ALA A 44 7.59 4.10 10.43
N TYR A 45 7.00 5.22 10.02
CA TYR A 45 5.58 5.28 9.68
C TYR A 45 5.24 4.41 8.46
N LEU A 46 6.07 4.45 7.41
CA LEU A 46 5.86 3.61 6.23
C LEU A 46 5.94 2.11 6.55
N PHE A 47 6.84 1.69 7.46
CA PHE A 47 6.88 0.30 7.92
C PHE A 47 5.60 -0.12 8.68
N LEU A 48 5.05 0.77 9.50
CA LEU A 48 3.80 0.53 10.21
C LEU A 48 2.64 0.39 9.22
N GLU A 49 2.51 1.33 8.30
CA GLU A 49 1.45 1.32 7.29
C GLU A 49 1.56 0.13 6.36
N PHE A 50 2.78 -0.26 5.97
CA PHE A 50 3.03 -1.52 5.27
C PHE A 50 2.41 -2.70 6.01
N GLY A 51 2.66 -2.83 7.32
CA GLY A 51 2.12 -3.92 8.14
C GLY A 51 0.59 -3.93 8.16
N VAL A 52 -0.02 -2.77 8.37
CA VAL A 52 -1.49 -2.61 8.37
C VAL A 52 -2.08 -2.96 7.01
N MET A 53 -1.50 -2.44 5.92
CA MET A 53 -1.96 -2.73 4.56
C MET A 53 -1.78 -4.19 4.19
N LEU A 54 -0.72 -4.85 4.65
CA LEU A 54 -0.49 -6.27 4.40
C LEU A 54 -1.57 -7.13 5.07
N ILE A 55 -1.90 -6.85 6.34
CA ILE A 55 -2.97 -7.55 7.06
C ILE A 55 -4.31 -7.33 6.37
N LEU A 56 -4.69 -6.07 6.11
CA LEU A 56 -5.97 -5.73 5.49
C LEU A 56 -6.08 -6.32 4.07
N GLY A 57 -5.02 -6.20 3.28
CA GLY A 57 -4.93 -6.74 1.93
C GLY A 57 -5.10 -8.27 1.91
N ALA A 58 -4.44 -8.98 2.83
CA ALA A 58 -4.57 -10.43 2.97
C ALA A 58 -5.99 -10.83 3.41
N CYS A 59 -6.59 -10.13 4.37
CA CYS A 59 -7.96 -10.37 4.81
C CYS A 59 -9.01 -10.13 3.71
N PHE A 60 -8.78 -9.18 2.80
CA PHE A 60 -9.66 -8.97 1.66
C PHE A 60 -9.43 -10.00 0.56
N MET A 61 -8.18 -10.36 0.29
CA MET A 61 -7.83 -11.34 -0.74
C MET A 61 -8.27 -12.75 -0.36
N SER A 62 -8.29 -13.12 0.92
CA SER A 62 -8.77 -14.42 1.39
C SER A 62 -10.25 -14.68 1.08
N ARG A 63 -11.02 -13.64 0.76
CA ARG A 63 -12.43 -13.75 0.33
C ARG A 63 -12.58 -14.19 -1.13
N GLN A 64 -11.49 -14.46 -1.84
CA GLN A 64 -11.52 -14.93 -3.21
C GLN A 64 -12.29 -16.25 -3.32
N PRO A 65 -13.34 -16.33 -4.16
CA PRO A 65 -14.01 -17.60 -4.45
C PRO A 65 -13.02 -18.60 -5.07
N LEU A 66 -12.95 -19.81 -4.52
CA LEU A 66 -12.10 -20.90 -5.00
C LEU A 66 -12.47 -21.29 -6.44
N ASP A 67 -13.76 -21.50 -6.69
CA ASP A 67 -14.28 -21.86 -8.01
C ASP A 67 -14.47 -20.61 -8.88
N VAL A 68 -14.03 -20.70 -10.15
CA VAL A 68 -14.18 -19.61 -11.13
C VAL A 68 -15.66 -19.33 -11.40
N ASP A 69 -16.48 -20.37 -11.43
CA ASP A 69 -17.92 -20.28 -11.68
C ASP A 69 -18.67 -19.53 -10.58
N LYS A 70 -18.10 -19.44 -9.38
CA LYS A 70 -18.67 -18.70 -8.24
C LYS A 70 -18.24 -17.22 -8.21
N ARG A 71 -17.45 -16.75 -9.19
CA ARG A 71 -17.00 -15.35 -9.27
C ARG A 71 -18.06 -14.43 -9.89
N PHE A 72 -19.02 -15.00 -10.62
CA PHE A 72 -20.11 -14.28 -11.27
C PHE A 72 -21.44 -14.89 -10.82
N ASP A 73 -22.44 -14.03 -10.61
CA ASP A 73 -23.81 -14.46 -10.36
C ASP A 73 -24.44 -15.02 -11.65
N LYS A 74 -25.65 -15.58 -11.55
CA LYS A 74 -26.48 -16.09 -12.65
C LYS A 74 -26.75 -15.03 -13.74
N GLU A 75 -26.65 -13.76 -13.38
CA GLU A 75 -26.80 -12.60 -14.28
C GLU A 75 -25.46 -12.18 -14.95
N GLY A 76 -24.36 -12.86 -14.65
CA GLY A 76 -23.01 -12.54 -15.17
C GLY A 76 -22.31 -11.39 -14.44
N LEU A 77 -22.91 -10.86 -13.38
CA LEU A 77 -22.32 -9.78 -12.58
C LEU A 77 -21.33 -10.32 -11.54
N PRO A 78 -20.21 -9.62 -11.26
CA PRO A 78 -19.23 -10.08 -10.28
C PRO A 78 -19.80 -10.08 -8.86
N VAL A 79 -19.63 -11.19 -8.15
CA VAL A 79 -20.10 -11.30 -6.76
C VAL A 79 -19.30 -10.38 -5.83
N ARG A 80 -19.93 -9.91 -4.73
CA ARG A 80 -19.28 -8.99 -3.78
C ARG A 80 -17.95 -9.51 -3.26
N SER A 81 -17.86 -10.80 -2.93
CA SER A 81 -16.62 -11.44 -2.45
C SER A 81 -15.47 -11.32 -3.45
N TRP A 82 -15.75 -11.50 -4.75
CA TRP A 82 -14.78 -11.32 -5.82
C TRP A 82 -14.32 -9.87 -5.98
N ILE A 83 -15.25 -8.91 -5.87
CA ILE A 83 -14.91 -7.47 -5.90
C ILE A 83 -13.97 -7.11 -4.74
N TRP A 84 -14.27 -7.60 -3.53
CA TRP A 84 -13.40 -7.37 -2.37
C TRP A 84 -12.03 -8.03 -2.52
N ALA A 85 -11.96 -9.24 -3.07
CA ALA A 85 -10.70 -9.91 -3.33
C ALA A 85 -9.82 -9.14 -4.33
N ILE A 86 -10.41 -8.58 -5.40
CA ILE A 86 -9.69 -7.73 -6.36
C ILE A 86 -9.15 -6.47 -5.67
N ARG A 87 -9.95 -5.84 -4.78
CA ARG A 87 -9.47 -4.70 -3.99
C ARG A 87 -8.33 -5.09 -3.05
N GLY A 88 -8.46 -6.23 -2.37
CA GLY A 88 -7.41 -6.79 -1.52
C GLY A 88 -6.09 -7.00 -2.27
N LYS A 89 -6.16 -7.55 -3.49
CA LYS A 89 -4.99 -7.68 -4.36
C LYS A 89 -4.32 -6.33 -4.64
N LYS A 90 -5.09 -5.28 -4.94
CA LYS A 90 -4.53 -3.93 -5.16
C LYS A 90 -3.84 -3.38 -3.91
N VAL A 91 -4.45 -3.59 -2.74
CA VAL A 91 -3.86 -3.18 -1.45
C VAL A 91 -2.55 -3.92 -1.18
N LEU A 92 -2.48 -5.22 -1.46
CA LEU A 92 -1.25 -6.01 -1.33
C LEU A 92 -0.14 -5.54 -2.27
N VAL A 93 -0.47 -5.19 -3.51
CA VAL A 93 0.53 -4.63 -4.44
C VAL A 93 0.98 -3.25 -3.96
N ALA A 94 0.07 -2.44 -3.44
CA ALA A 94 0.41 -1.13 -2.89
C ALA A 94 1.30 -1.25 -1.65
N SER A 95 1.05 -2.23 -0.77
CA SER A 95 1.87 -2.44 0.43
C SER A 95 3.31 -2.83 0.06
N VAL A 96 3.52 -3.60 -1.01
CA VAL A 96 4.88 -3.87 -1.53
C VAL A 96 5.59 -2.58 -1.95
N PHE A 97 4.90 -1.66 -2.63
CA PHE A 97 5.49 -0.37 -2.98
C PHE A 97 5.76 0.51 -1.75
N VAL A 98 4.86 0.53 -0.76
CA VAL A 98 5.09 1.22 0.52
C VAL A 98 6.34 0.68 1.21
N LEU A 99 6.51 -0.65 1.24
CA LEU A 99 7.72 -1.27 1.77
C LEU A 99 8.98 -0.85 1.02
N MET A 100 8.93 -0.79 -0.33
CA MET A 100 10.04 -0.30 -1.13
C MET A 100 10.40 1.15 -0.80
N PHE A 101 9.41 2.03 -0.61
CA PHE A 101 9.64 3.40 -0.17
C PHE A 101 10.23 3.47 1.23
N ALA A 102 9.72 2.66 2.17
CA ALA A 102 10.26 2.57 3.53
C ALA A 102 11.74 2.20 3.51
N PHE A 103 12.14 1.18 2.74
CA PHE A 103 13.54 0.80 2.57
C PHE A 103 14.38 1.90 1.94
N PHE A 104 13.88 2.53 0.88
CA PHE A 104 14.61 3.60 0.18
C PHE A 104 14.86 4.80 1.11
N ILE A 105 13.83 5.25 1.83
CA ILE A 105 13.90 6.39 2.76
C ILE A 105 14.76 6.04 3.98
N SER A 106 14.61 4.83 4.53
CA SER A 106 15.46 4.35 5.63
C SER A 106 16.94 4.32 5.23
N SER A 107 17.25 3.88 4.00
CA SER A 107 18.62 3.88 3.47
C SER A 107 19.18 5.30 3.35
N LEU A 108 18.37 6.28 2.92
CA LEU A 108 18.76 7.69 2.94
C LEU A 108 19.04 8.17 4.36
N GLY A 109 18.21 7.80 5.34
CA GLY A 109 18.42 8.14 6.75
C GLY A 109 19.63 7.49 7.41
N MET A 110 20.25 6.48 6.79
CA MET A 110 21.54 5.94 7.24
C MET A 110 22.74 6.69 6.62
N LEU A 111 22.51 7.43 5.53
CA LEU A 111 23.55 8.19 4.82
C LEU A 111 23.69 9.64 5.33
N PHE A 112 22.63 10.19 5.93
CA PHE A 112 22.55 11.55 6.45
C PHE A 112 22.33 11.53 7.96
#